data_AF-A0A9D7XSV3-F1
#
_entry.id   AF-A0A9D7XSV3-F1
#
_cell.length_a   1.000
_cell.length_b   1.000
_cell.length_c   1.000
_cell.angle_alpha   90.00
_cell.angle_beta   90.00
_cell.angle_gamma   90.00
#
_symmetry.space_group_name_H-M   'P 1'
#
loop_
_entity.id
_entity.type
_entity.pdbx_description
1 polymer ?
#
loop_
_entity_poly.entity_id
_entity_poly.type
_entity_poly.pdbx_seq_one_letter_code
_entity_poly.pdbx_strand_id
1 'polypeptide(L)'
;MTIKKLIELENKSKEVWVISPMLNYDVQNKAFSELVSVNLGEKTKYRYIVPATPLVEKNLGLYKKIYKVTDQDIANNFLILPPSEFNPFIVECAIYDASTKCVACAAPATDDGNDEVIWFNSATAKEMAKSFKALWKKYKRVSL
;
A
#
# COMPACT_ATOMS: atom_id res chain seq x y z
N MET A 1 -13.89 -9.89 -1.73
CA MET A 1 -12.96 -10.97 -1.28
C MET A 1 -12.89 -10.88 0.23
N THR A 2 -12.80 -11.97 0.99
CA THR A 2 -12.74 -11.84 2.46
C THR A 2 -11.34 -11.41 2.94
N ILE A 3 -11.24 -10.78 4.11
CA ILE A 3 -9.96 -10.44 4.77
C ILE A 3 -9.11 -11.70 4.93
N LYS A 4 -9.70 -12.83 5.34
CA LYS A 4 -8.97 -14.10 5.41
C LYS A 4 -8.32 -14.50 4.07
N LYS A 5 -9.05 -14.37 2.95
CA LYS A 5 -8.50 -14.65 1.61
C LYS A 5 -7.45 -13.63 1.18
N LEU A 6 -7.60 -12.37 1.60
CA LEU A 6 -6.59 -11.34 1.38
C LEU A 6 -5.29 -11.69 2.11
N ILE A 7 -5.36 -12.11 3.37
CA ILE A 7 -4.19 -12.56 4.14
C ILE A 7 -3.52 -13.76 3.46
N GLU A 8 -4.30 -14.72 2.97
CA GLU A 8 -3.74 -15.86 2.20
C GLU A 8 -3.07 -15.43 0.89
N LEU A 9 -3.61 -14.43 0.20
CA LEU A 9 -3.02 -13.85 -1.00
C LEU A 9 -1.71 -13.14 -0.67
N GLU A 10 -1.72 -12.30 0.36
CA GLU A 10 -0.58 -11.50 0.81
C GLU A 10 0.61 -12.37 1.25
N ASN A 11 0.34 -13.44 2.01
CA ASN A 11 1.35 -14.42 2.42
C ASN A 11 2.07 -15.08 1.23
N LYS A 12 1.35 -15.26 0.10
CA LYS A 12 1.90 -15.87 -1.13
C LYS A 12 2.53 -14.85 -2.08
N SER A 13 2.21 -13.57 -1.90
CA SER A 13 2.65 -12.50 -2.78
C SER A 13 4.12 -12.21 -2.56
N LYS A 14 4.85 -11.96 -3.65
CA LYS A 14 6.27 -11.58 -3.61
C LYS A 14 6.44 -10.08 -3.47
N GLU A 15 5.46 -9.30 -3.90
CA GLU A 15 5.42 -7.85 -3.79
C GLU A 15 4.00 -7.37 -3.51
N VAL A 16 3.90 -6.34 -2.68
CA VAL A 16 2.65 -5.68 -2.29
C VAL A 16 2.87 -4.18 -2.38
N TRP A 17 2.12 -3.54 -3.27
CA TRP A 17 2.23 -2.11 -3.49
C TRP A 17 1.01 -1.41 -2.96
N VAL A 18 1.20 -0.55 -1.98
CA VAL A 18 0.13 0.10 -1.26
C VAL A 18 0.04 1.56 -1.69
N ILE A 19 -1.11 1.92 -2.23
CA ILE A 19 -1.49 3.30 -2.49
C ILE A 19 -2.30 3.72 -1.27
N SER A 20 -1.75 4.62 -0.46
CA SER A 20 -2.38 5.03 0.80
C SER A 20 -2.52 6.56 0.89
N PRO A 21 -3.72 7.11 0.58
CA PRO A 21 -3.96 8.54 0.63
C PRO A 21 -3.73 9.16 2.01
N MET A 22 -3.94 8.38 3.08
CA MET A 22 -3.85 8.85 4.46
C MET A 22 -2.85 8.05 5.32
N LEU A 23 -2.37 6.89 4.86
CA LEU A 23 -1.58 5.96 5.68
C LEU A 23 -2.33 5.57 6.98
N ASN A 24 -3.66 5.51 6.92
CA ASN A 24 -4.48 5.42 8.12
C ASN A 24 -4.67 3.97 8.57
N TYR A 25 -5.03 3.05 7.67
CA TYR A 25 -5.26 1.66 8.05
C TYR A 25 -3.97 1.00 8.53
N ASP A 26 -2.83 1.29 7.88
CA ASP A 26 -1.52 0.79 8.28
C ASP A 26 -1.07 1.25 9.68
N VAL A 27 -1.70 2.26 10.32
CA VAL A 27 -1.29 2.73 11.67
C VAL A 27 -2.41 2.73 12.70
N GLN A 28 -3.67 2.68 12.27
CA GLN A 28 -4.84 2.76 13.17
C GLN A 28 -5.73 1.52 13.15
N ASN A 29 -5.66 0.67 12.12
CA ASN A 29 -6.43 -0.58 12.09
C ASN A 29 -5.59 -1.75 12.59
N LYS A 30 -6.04 -2.40 13.67
CA LYS A 30 -5.28 -3.46 14.35
C LYS A 30 -4.94 -4.63 13.41
N ALA A 31 -5.91 -5.11 12.62
CA ALA A 31 -5.70 -6.25 11.72
C ALA A 31 -4.65 -5.95 10.64
N PHE A 32 -4.70 -4.76 10.04
CA PHE A 32 -3.69 -4.33 9.08
C PHE A 32 -2.33 -4.06 9.73
N SER A 33 -2.31 -3.52 10.95
CA SER A 33 -1.04 -3.25 11.63
C SER A 33 -0.26 -4.51 11.98
N GLU A 34 -0.95 -5.60 12.33
CA GLU A 34 -0.32 -6.91 12.54
C GLU A 34 0.28 -7.46 11.23
N LEU A 35 -0.43 -7.32 10.10
CA LEU A 35 0.07 -7.71 8.78
C LEU A 35 1.31 -6.93 8.36
N VAL A 36 1.27 -5.60 8.51
CA VAL A 36 2.42 -4.73 8.20
C VAL A 36 3.63 -5.11 9.04
N SER A 37 3.44 -5.35 10.35
CA SER A 37 4.51 -5.77 11.26
C SER A 37 5.19 -7.07 10.82
N VAL A 38 4.40 -8.09 10.46
CA VAL A 38 4.91 -9.38 9.98
C VAL A 38 5.69 -9.20 8.67
N ASN A 39 5.12 -8.48 7.71
CA ASN A 39 5.72 -8.33 6.38
C ASN A 39 6.97 -7.44 6.37
N LEU A 40 7.09 -6.48 7.28
CA LEU A 40 8.33 -5.70 7.46
C LEU A 40 9.48 -6.55 8.01
N GLY A 41 9.19 -7.58 8.81
CA GLY A 41 10.16 -8.58 9.25
C GLY A 41 10.78 -9.37 8.08
N GLU A 42 10.03 -9.55 7.00
CA GLU A 42 10.46 -10.21 5.75
C GLU A 42 11.15 -9.24 4.75
N LYS A 43 11.31 -7.97 5.15
CA LYS A 43 12.14 -6.90 4.54
C LYS A 43 11.90 -6.51 3.08
N THR A 44 10.99 -7.11 2.32
CA THR A 44 11.01 -6.90 0.85
C THR A 44 9.67 -6.78 0.13
N LYS A 45 8.52 -6.90 0.82
CA LYS A 45 7.22 -6.94 0.13
C LYS A 45 6.60 -5.56 -0.12
N TYR A 46 6.73 -4.60 0.79
CA TYR A 46 5.90 -3.40 0.79
C TYR A 46 6.54 -2.18 0.13
N ARG A 47 5.82 -1.60 -0.83
CA ARG A 47 6.12 -0.28 -1.41
C ARG A 47 4.91 0.62 -1.31
N TYR A 48 5.09 1.83 -0.82
CA TYR A 48 4.02 2.78 -0.57
C TYR A 48 4.09 3.95 -1.52
N ILE A 49 2.94 4.43 -2.01
CA ILE A 49 2.79 5.78 -2.54
C ILE A 49 1.80 6.53 -1.65
N VAL A 50 2.22 7.70 -1.16
CA VAL A 50 1.44 8.56 -0.26
C VAL A 50 1.57 10.03 -0.65
N PRO A 51 0.59 10.90 -0.36
CA PRO A 51 0.72 12.33 -0.62
C PRO A 51 1.45 13.06 0.52
N ALA A 52 2.19 14.11 0.20
CA ALA A 52 2.89 15.00 1.13
C ALA A 52 1.91 15.96 1.82
N THR A 53 1.05 15.43 2.68
CA THR A 53 0.10 16.21 3.50
C THR A 53 0.51 16.20 4.97
N PRO A 54 0.12 17.22 5.76
CA PRO A 54 0.40 17.24 7.20
C PRO A 54 -0.14 16.00 7.95
N LEU A 55 -1.28 15.45 7.50
CA LEU A 55 -1.85 14.23 8.07
C LEU A 55 -0.97 13.02 7.80
N VAL A 56 -0.51 12.85 6.56
CA VAL A 56 0.38 11.73 6.19
C VAL A 56 1.73 11.87 6.89
N GLU A 57 2.27 13.07 7.05
CA GLU A 57 3.51 13.29 7.80
C GLU A 57 3.38 12.85 9.26
N LYS A 58 2.26 13.20 9.92
CA LYS A 58 1.93 12.72 11.26
C LYS A 58 1.84 11.19 11.31
N ASN A 59 1.13 10.58 10.35
CA ASN A 59 0.95 9.13 10.30
C ASN A 59 2.25 8.39 9.95
N LEU A 60 3.13 8.96 9.13
CA LEU A 60 4.50 8.45 8.91
C LEU A 60 5.31 8.44 10.21
N GLY A 61 5.17 9.48 11.04
CA GLY A 61 5.76 9.51 12.37
C GLY A 61 5.27 8.39 13.28
N LEU A 62 3.98 8.05 13.21
CA LEU A 62 3.41 6.90 13.93
C LEU A 62 3.91 5.58 13.36
N TYR A 63 3.89 5.42 12.04
CA TYR A 63 4.38 4.24 11.32
C TYR A 63 5.82 3.91 11.73
N LYS A 64 6.72 4.90 11.71
CA LYS A 64 8.12 4.75 12.15
C LYS A 64 8.23 4.22 13.59
N LYS A 65 7.40 4.73 14.50
CA LYS A 65 7.42 4.33 15.92
C LYS A 65 6.85 2.93 16.13
N ILE A 66 5.70 2.62 15.54
CA ILE A 66 5.02 1.33 15.68
C ILE A 66 5.90 0.21 15.14
N TYR A 67 6.46 0.40 13.94
CA TYR A 67 7.21 -0.64 13.24
C TYR A 67 8.72 -0.55 13.41
N LYS A 68 9.21 0.43 14.18
CA LYS A 68 10.64 0.65 14.46
C LYS A 68 11.50 0.75 13.19
N VAL A 69 10.94 1.34 12.13
CA VAL A 69 11.64 1.53 10.84
C VAL A 69 12.41 2.85 10.83
N THR A 70 13.53 2.87 10.10
CA THR A 70 14.41 4.03 9.98
C THR A 70 13.96 4.99 8.88
N ASP A 71 14.53 6.19 8.84
CA ASP A 71 14.33 7.11 7.71
C ASP A 71 14.83 6.52 6.39
N GLN A 72 15.88 5.68 6.43
CA GLN A 72 16.36 4.97 5.25
C GLN A 72 15.35 3.95 4.74
N ASP A 73 14.68 3.22 5.64
CA ASP A 73 13.62 2.29 5.26
C ASP A 73 12.44 3.03 4.61
N ILE A 74 12.06 4.19 5.17
CA ILE A 74 11.05 5.05 4.56
C ILE A 74 11.53 5.54 3.19
N ALA A 75 12.77 6.00 3.06
CA ALA A 75 13.31 6.46 1.77
C ALA A 75 13.33 5.34 0.72
N ASN A 76 13.54 4.09 1.12
CA ASN A 76 13.56 2.93 0.22
C ASN A 76 12.15 2.47 -0.18
N ASN A 77 11.21 2.48 0.76
CA ASN A 77 9.91 1.84 0.59
C ASN A 77 8.77 2.82 0.27
N PHE A 78 8.91 4.11 0.58
CA PHE A 78 7.87 5.12 0.35
C PHE A 78 8.24 6.06 -0.79
N LEU A 79 7.29 6.30 -1.67
CA LEU A 79 7.26 7.42 -2.59
C LEU A 79 6.24 8.45 -2.08
N ILE A 80 6.75 9.56 -1.55
CA ILE A 80 5.94 10.67 -1.05
C ILE A 80 5.81 11.68 -2.19
N LEU A 81 4.59 11.94 -2.65
CA LEU A 81 4.30 12.80 -3.81
C LEU A 81 3.65 14.13 -3.38
N PRO A 82 3.85 15.23 -4.12
CA PRO A 82 2.99 16.40 -3.98
C PRO A 82 1.52 16.00 -4.12
N PRO A 83 0.58 16.57 -3.33
CA PRO A 83 -0.85 16.21 -3.41
C PRO A 83 -1.44 16.33 -4.83
N SER A 84 -0.97 17.30 -5.63
CA SER A 84 -1.38 17.49 -7.02
C SER A 84 -1.08 16.30 -7.94
N GLU A 85 -0.04 15.51 -7.63
CA GLU A 85 0.33 14.31 -8.39
C GLU A 85 -0.29 13.02 -7.83
N PHE A 86 -1.00 13.12 -6.70
CA PHE A 86 -1.66 11.99 -6.05
C PHE A 86 -3.16 11.89 -6.37
N ASN A 87 -3.74 12.92 -7.02
CA ASN A 87 -5.14 12.95 -7.46
C ASN A 87 -5.70 11.70 -8.19
N PRO A 88 -4.93 10.89 -8.97
CA PRO A 88 -5.49 9.64 -9.53
C PRO A 88 -5.78 8.54 -8.50
N PHE A 89 -5.36 8.70 -7.24
CA PHE A 89 -5.41 7.69 -6.19
C PHE A 89 -6.29 8.13 -5.03
N ILE A 90 -7.61 8.06 -5.22
CA ILE A 90 -8.59 8.53 -4.23
C ILE A 90 -8.87 7.45 -3.18
N VAL A 91 -8.68 6.18 -3.52
CA VAL A 91 -9.03 5.03 -2.67
C VAL A 91 -7.75 4.33 -2.22
N GLU A 92 -7.72 3.99 -0.94
CA GLU A 92 -6.67 3.15 -0.37
C GLU A 92 -6.74 1.74 -0.97
N CYS A 93 -5.68 1.33 -1.65
CA CYS A 93 -5.64 0.05 -2.34
C CYS A 93 -4.25 -0.60 -2.32
N ALA A 94 -4.23 -1.92 -2.38
CA ALA A 94 -3.05 -2.74 -2.48
C ALA A 94 -3.04 -3.48 -3.83
N ILE A 95 -1.88 -3.53 -4.48
CA ILE A 95 -1.63 -4.27 -5.70
C ILE A 95 -0.60 -5.36 -5.39
N TYR A 96 -1.04 -6.61 -5.49
CA TYR A 96 -0.26 -7.82 -5.23
C TYR A 96 0.35 -8.32 -6.54
N ASP A 97 1.62 -8.70 -6.50
CA ASP A 97 2.34 -9.30 -7.64
C ASP A 97 2.22 -8.49 -8.94
N ALA A 98 2.36 -7.17 -8.82
CA ALA A 98 2.17 -6.17 -9.87
C ALA A 98 3.03 -6.39 -11.14
N SER A 99 4.10 -7.18 -11.03
CA SER A 99 5.01 -7.55 -12.11
C SER A 99 4.66 -8.87 -12.78
N THR A 100 3.68 -9.62 -12.26
CA THR A 100 3.24 -10.88 -12.83
C THR A 100 1.71 -10.90 -13.01
N LYS A 101 0.99 -11.78 -12.30
CA LYS A 101 -0.47 -11.86 -12.31
C LYS A 101 -1.02 -10.92 -11.25
N CYS A 102 -1.07 -9.64 -11.59
CA CYS A 102 -1.47 -8.61 -10.64
C CYS A 102 -2.91 -8.80 -10.14
N VAL A 103 -3.07 -8.70 -8.82
CA VAL A 103 -4.37 -8.62 -8.15
C VAL A 103 -4.42 -7.28 -7.42
N ALA A 104 -5.50 -6.52 -7.57
CA ALA A 104 -5.66 -5.27 -6.84
C ALA A 104 -6.89 -5.35 -5.94
N CYS A 105 -6.76 -4.86 -4.70
CA CYS A 105 -7.84 -4.82 -3.73
C CYS A 105 -7.89 -3.46 -3.04
N ALA A 106 -9.07 -2.97 -2.72
CA ALA A 106 -9.29 -1.76 -1.93
C ALA A 106 -10.01 -2.08 -0.62
N ALA A 107 -9.74 -1.26 0.39
CA ALA A 107 -10.55 -1.26 1.60
C ALA A 107 -12.01 -0.88 1.24
N PRO A 108 -13.01 -1.47 1.91
CA PRO A 108 -14.41 -1.06 1.75
C PRO A 108 -14.60 0.38 2.25
N ALA A 109 -15.59 1.09 1.71
CA ALA A 109 -15.90 2.47 2.08
C ALA A 109 -16.50 2.60 3.50
N THR A 110 -17.06 1.51 4.02
CA THR A 110 -17.69 1.43 5.34
C THR A 110 -17.19 0.21 6.07
N ASP A 111 -16.81 0.37 7.34
CA ASP A 111 -16.57 -0.73 8.28
C ASP A 111 -17.93 -1.20 8.82
N ASP A 112 -18.66 -1.96 8.01
CA ASP A 112 -19.97 -2.52 8.35
C ASP A 112 -19.85 -3.85 9.12
N GLY A 113 -18.65 -4.18 9.60
CA GLY A 113 -18.36 -5.46 10.26
C GLY A 113 -18.31 -6.65 9.32
N ASN A 114 -18.47 -6.46 8.01
CA ASN A 114 -18.20 -7.50 7.02
C ASN A 114 -16.71 -7.48 6.71
N ASP A 115 -16.04 -8.62 6.94
CA ASP A 115 -14.63 -8.87 6.63
C ASP A 115 -14.38 -8.88 5.11
N GLU A 116 -14.90 -7.94 4.33
CA GLU A 116 -14.82 -7.90 2.87
C GLU A 116 -13.96 -6.75 2.35
N VAL A 117 -13.18 -7.06 1.32
CA VAL A 117 -12.43 -6.09 0.53
C VAL A 117 -12.90 -6.09 -0.91
N ILE A 118 -12.82 -4.92 -1.53
CA ILE A 118 -13.21 -4.70 -2.92
C ILE A 118 -12.13 -5.29 -3.80
N TRP A 119 -12.45 -6.32 -4.60
CA TRP A 119 -11.53 -6.88 -5.57
C TRP A 119 -11.77 -6.25 -6.95
N PHE A 120 -10.75 -5.59 -7.50
CA PHE A 120 -10.81 -5.03 -8.85
C PHE A 120 -10.65 -6.11 -9.93
N ASN A 121 -11.33 -5.91 -11.06
CA ASN A 121 -11.14 -6.79 -12.22
C ASN A 121 -9.69 -6.72 -12.75
N SER A 122 -9.31 -7.72 -13.56
CA SER A 122 -7.92 -7.84 -14.03
C SER A 122 -7.45 -6.66 -14.90
N ALA A 123 -8.32 -6.05 -15.71
CA ALA A 123 -7.96 -4.92 -16.54
C ALA A 123 -7.63 -3.69 -15.69
N THR A 124 -8.49 -3.38 -14.71
CA THR A 124 -8.28 -2.30 -13.76
C THR A 124 -7.00 -2.51 -12.93
N ALA A 125 -6.78 -3.73 -12.42
CA ALA A 125 -5.57 -4.05 -11.66
C ALA A 125 -4.28 -3.82 -12.47
N LYS A 126 -4.29 -4.18 -13.76
CA LYS A 126 -3.15 -3.97 -14.67
C LYS A 126 -2.86 -2.49 -14.91
N GLU A 127 -3.89 -1.68 -15.15
CA GLU A 127 -3.71 -0.24 -15.36
C GLU A 127 -3.24 0.48 -14.08
N MET A 128 -3.73 0.05 -12.91
CA MET A 128 -3.23 0.53 -11.61
C MET A 128 -1.75 0.18 -11.43
N ALA A 129 -1.36 -1.08 -11.68
CA ALA A 129 0.04 -1.52 -11.59
C ALA A 129 0.95 -0.73 -12.54
N LYS A 130 0.52 -0.52 -13.79
CA LYS A 130 1.24 0.25 -14.79
C LYS A 130 1.45 1.71 -14.36
N SER A 131 0.41 2.34 -13.82
CA SER A 131 0.46 3.72 -13.31
C SER A 131 1.40 3.85 -12.11
N PHE A 132 1.31 2.90 -11.17
CA PHE A 132 2.22 2.81 -10.02
C PHE A 132 3.69 2.67 -10.47
N LYS A 133 3.99 1.74 -11.37
CA LYS A 133 5.33 1.54 -11.96
C LYS A 133 5.87 2.82 -12.60
N ALA A 134 5.04 3.49 -13.39
CA ALA A 134 5.42 4.70 -14.11
C ALA A 134 5.81 5.82 -13.13
N LEU A 135 5.00 6.05 -12.09
CA LEU A 135 5.29 7.03 -11.05
C LEU A 135 6.52 6.67 -10.24
N TRP A 136 6.64 5.41 -9.82
CA TRP A 136 7.82 4.94 -9.10
C TRP A 136 9.09 5.19 -9.90
N LYS A 137 9.12 4.77 -11.17
CA LYS A 137 10.26 4.99 -12.04
C LYS A 137 10.56 6.47 -12.26
N LYS A 138 9.55 7.31 -12.46
CA LYS A 138 9.70 8.77 -12.64
C LYS A 138 10.45 9.40 -11.45
N TYR A 139 10.08 9.02 -10.22
CA TYR A 139 10.56 9.69 -9.02
C TYR A 139 11.75 9.03 -8.33
N LYS A 140 11.77 7.70 -8.28
CA LYS A 140 12.88 6.94 -7.67
C LYS A 140 13.99 6.65 -8.66
N ARG A 141 13.75 6.81 -9.97
CA ARG A 141 14.69 6.47 -11.05
C ARG A 141 15.14 5.01 -11.04
N VAL A 142 14.33 4.13 -10.45
CA VAL A 142 14.56 2.69 -10.33
C VAL A 142 13.38 1.97 -10.98
N SER A 143 13.65 0.87 -11.67
CA SER A 143 12.60 0.02 -12.24
C SER A 143 12.15 -1.00 -11.18
N LEU A 144 10.84 -1.27 -11.16
CA LEU A 144 10.20 -2.29 -10.33
C LEU A 144 9.93 -3.55 -11.15
#